data_AF-A0A9Q6N413-F1
#
_entry.id   AF-A0A9Q6N413-F1
#
_cell.length_a   1.000
_cell.length_b   1.000
_cell.length_c   1.000
_cell.angle_alpha   90.00
_cell.angle_beta   90.00
_cell.angle_gamma   90.00
#
_symmetry.space_group_name_H-M   'P 1'
#
loop_
_entity.id
_entity.type
_entity.pdbx_description
1 polymer ?
#
loop_
_entity_poly.entity_id
_entity_poly.type
_entity_poly.pdbx_seq_one_letter_code
_entity_poly.pdbx_strand_id
1 'polypeptide(L)'
;MGFALPVIALAMFFWLMASDAQRRNSDVVTQSVTVAAPSRLATDMLRTADAVNDWRHGRSVGDGPVSPAATGMMPPPDERIQSVIQNGRLWVWVADTPGVYAALRNQSTSSALALTVAGGRLRMFDGTDMNLSLPSGVTEGSIVYLN
;
A
#
# COMPACT_ATOMS: atom_id res chain seq x y z
N MET A 1 47.75 -15.43 39.60
CA MET A 1 46.37 -14.95 39.34
C MET A 1 46.42 -13.63 38.55
N GLY A 2 46.85 -13.64 37.28
CA GLY A 2 47.17 -12.41 36.53
C GLY A 2 46.40 -12.17 35.22
N PHE A 3 45.66 -13.18 34.74
CA PHE A 3 45.03 -13.11 33.40
C PHE A 3 43.50 -13.01 33.43
N ALA A 4 42.86 -13.00 34.60
CA ALA A 4 41.40 -12.96 34.70
C ALA A 4 40.81 -11.61 34.25
N LEU A 5 41.45 -10.49 34.64
CA LEU A 5 41.01 -9.14 34.29
C LEU A 5 41.02 -8.82 32.78
N PRO A 6 42.09 -9.11 32.01
CA PRO A 6 42.08 -8.84 30.57
C PRO A 6 41.09 -9.74 29.80
N VAL A 7 40.86 -10.97 30.25
CA VAL A 7 39.89 -11.88 29.62
C VAL A 7 38.45 -11.38 29.82
N ILE A 8 38.11 -10.90 31.02
CA ILE A 8 36.79 -10.32 31.30
C ILE A 8 36.58 -9.04 30.48
N ALA A 9 37.60 -8.18 30.37
CA ALA A 9 37.52 -6.95 29.58
C ALA A 9 37.30 -7.23 28.08
N LEU A 10 37.99 -8.25 27.53
CA LEU A 10 37.81 -8.66 26.14
C LEU A 10 36.40 -9.22 25.90
N ALA A 11 35.89 -10.05 26.81
CA ALA A 11 34.54 -10.61 26.71
C ALA A 11 33.46 -9.51 26.75
N MET A 12 33.63 -8.50 27.62
CA MET A 12 32.71 -7.36 27.68
C MET A 12 32.76 -6.52 26.40
N PHE A 13 33.93 -6.33 25.80
CA PHE A 13 34.07 -5.60 24.53
C PHE A 13 33.32 -6.30 23.39
N PHE A 14 33.48 -7.62 23.26
CA PHE A 14 32.75 -8.40 22.26
C PHE A 14 31.23 -8.38 22.50
N TRP A 15 30.79 -8.42 23.76
CA TRP A 15 29.36 -8.35 24.09
C TRP A 15 28.76 -6.98 23.76
N LEU A 16 29.50 -5.89 24.02
CA LEU A 16 29.08 -4.53 23.67
C LEU A 16 28.95 -4.38 22.15
N MET A 17 29.97 -4.81 21.39
CA MET A 17 29.97 -4.71 19.92
C MET A 17 28.85 -5.55 19.28
N ALA A 18 28.58 -6.75 19.81
CA ALA A 18 27.47 -7.59 19.38
C ALA A 18 26.11 -6.92 19.67
N SER A 19 25.97 -6.27 20.82
CA SER A 19 24.73 -5.55 21.16
C SER A 19 24.48 -4.32 20.27
N ASP A 20 25.52 -3.57 19.90
CA ASP A 20 25.39 -2.44 18.96
C ASP A 20 25.11 -2.90 17.52
N ALA A 21 25.62 -4.06 17.10
CA ALA A 21 25.28 -4.65 15.81
C ALA A 21 23.82 -5.12 15.77
N GLN A 22 23.35 -5.74 16.86
CA GLN A 22 21.97 -6.20 16.99
C GLN A 22 20.98 -5.00 16.93
N ARG A 23 21.28 -3.91 17.66
CA ARG A 23 20.44 -2.70 17.68
C ARG A 23 20.33 -2.06 16.29
N ARG A 24 21.45 -1.91 15.58
CA ARG A 24 21.46 -1.38 14.21
C ARG A 24 20.63 -2.21 13.25
N ASN A 25 20.71 -3.54 13.34
CA ASN A 25 19.89 -4.43 12.52
C ASN A 25 18.39 -4.32 12.86
N SER A 26 18.04 -4.24 14.14
CA SER A 26 16.65 -4.06 14.58
C SER A 26 16.05 -2.74 14.11
N ASP A 27 16.81 -1.64 14.14
CA ASP A 27 16.36 -0.33 13.67
C ASP A 27 16.15 -0.32 12.15
N VAL A 28 17.10 -0.89 11.38
CA VAL A 28 16.98 -1.01 9.92
C VAL A 28 15.80 -1.90 9.52
N VAL A 29 15.58 -3.02 10.20
CA VAL A 29 14.44 -3.92 9.94
C VAL A 29 13.12 -3.24 10.32
N THR A 30 13.06 -2.55 11.44
CA THR A 30 11.83 -1.85 11.88
C THR A 30 11.48 -0.72 10.90
N GLN A 31 12.46 0.10 10.53
CA GLN A 31 12.26 1.22 9.61
C GLN A 31 11.88 0.76 8.20
N SER A 32 12.51 -0.31 7.70
CA SER A 32 12.14 -0.90 6.41
C SER A 32 10.74 -1.52 6.43
N VAL A 33 10.31 -2.13 7.53
CA VAL A 33 8.93 -2.64 7.68
C VAL A 33 7.90 -1.51 7.73
N THR A 34 8.18 -0.41 8.46
CA THR A 34 7.25 0.72 8.60
C THR A 34 7.08 1.51 7.30
N VAL A 35 8.15 1.74 6.52
CA VAL A 35 8.08 2.42 5.20
C VAL A 35 7.55 1.47 4.11
N ALA A 36 7.80 0.16 4.24
CA ALA A 36 7.29 -0.81 3.28
C ALA A 36 5.79 -1.06 3.42
N ALA A 37 5.18 -0.92 4.59
CA ALA A 37 3.75 -1.17 4.76
C ALA A 37 2.83 -0.33 3.83
N PRO A 38 2.95 1.02 3.78
CA PRO A 38 2.14 1.83 2.87
C PRO A 38 2.55 1.66 1.40
N SER A 39 3.85 1.47 1.14
CA SER A 39 4.37 1.27 -0.21
C SER A 39 3.89 -0.05 -0.82
N ARG A 40 3.88 -1.13 -0.04
CA ARG A 40 3.34 -2.45 -0.43
C ARG A 40 1.85 -2.38 -0.70
N LEU A 41 1.08 -1.70 0.17
CA LEU A 41 -0.36 -1.57 -0.04
C LEU A 41 -0.67 -0.80 -1.33
N ALA A 42 0.06 0.28 -1.61
CA ALA A 42 -0.04 1.01 -2.87
C ALA A 42 0.33 0.12 -4.08
N THR A 43 1.41 -0.67 -3.99
CA THR A 43 1.77 -1.63 -5.05
C THR A 43 0.65 -2.66 -5.27
N ASP A 44 0.05 -3.17 -4.19
CA ASP A 44 -1.05 -4.13 -4.30
C ASP A 44 -2.30 -3.50 -4.90
N MET A 45 -2.62 -2.23 -4.60
CA MET A 45 -3.72 -1.52 -5.27
C MET A 45 -3.52 -1.44 -6.78
N LEU A 46 -2.29 -1.12 -7.22
CA LEU A 46 -1.95 -1.07 -8.65
C LEU A 46 -2.03 -2.46 -9.29
N ARG A 47 -1.47 -3.47 -8.62
CA ARG A 47 -1.51 -4.87 -9.06
C ARG A 47 -2.95 -5.36 -9.20
N THR A 48 -3.83 -4.99 -8.26
CA THR A 48 -5.27 -5.28 -8.35
C THR A 48 -5.89 -4.59 -9.55
N ALA A 49 -5.57 -3.32 -9.78
CA ALA A 49 -6.11 -2.60 -10.92
C ALA A 49 -5.70 -3.22 -12.25
N ASP A 50 -4.42 -3.57 -12.41
CA ASP A 50 -3.91 -4.25 -13.60
C ASP A 50 -4.58 -5.62 -13.78
N ALA A 51 -4.68 -6.42 -12.72
CA ALA A 51 -5.33 -7.72 -12.79
C ALA A 51 -6.82 -7.62 -13.18
N VAL A 52 -7.53 -6.60 -12.69
CA VAL A 52 -8.94 -6.35 -13.06
C VAL A 52 -9.06 -5.75 -14.47
N ASN A 53 -8.06 -5.02 -14.96
CA ASN A 53 -7.98 -4.48 -16.32
C ASN A 53 -7.68 -5.56 -17.37
N ASP A 54 -6.86 -6.56 -17.02
CA ASP A 54 -6.51 -7.72 -17.85
C ASP A 54 -7.60 -8.80 -17.85
N TRP A 55 -8.14 -9.09 -16.65
CA TRP A 55 -9.55 -9.50 -16.54
C TRP A 55 -10.41 -8.38 -17.17
N ARG A 56 -11.70 -8.41 -17.44
CA ARG A 56 -12.39 -7.34 -18.22
C ARG A 56 -11.85 -6.95 -19.63
N HIS A 57 -10.59 -7.18 -20.01
CA HIS A 57 -10.10 -6.87 -21.35
C HIS A 57 -10.87 -7.73 -22.37
N GLY A 58 -11.33 -7.09 -23.45
CA GLY A 58 -12.06 -7.74 -24.54
C GLY A 58 -13.43 -8.34 -24.17
N ARG A 59 -13.98 -8.03 -22.98
CA ARG A 59 -15.28 -8.57 -22.53
C ARG A 59 -16.18 -7.46 -21.98
N SER A 60 -17.49 -7.61 -22.16
CA SER A 60 -18.46 -6.74 -21.52
C SER A 60 -18.62 -7.16 -20.06
N VAL A 61 -18.22 -6.29 -19.13
CA VAL A 61 -18.40 -6.50 -17.69
C VAL A 61 -19.43 -5.50 -17.19
N GLY A 62 -20.43 -6.00 -16.46
CA GLY A 62 -21.42 -5.14 -15.79
C GLY A 62 -20.87 -4.49 -14.54
N ASP A 63 -21.60 -3.50 -14.03
CA ASP A 63 -21.26 -2.87 -12.77
C ASP A 63 -21.37 -3.86 -11.60
N GLY A 64 -20.45 -3.72 -10.64
CA GLY A 64 -20.44 -4.53 -9.42
C GLY A 64 -19.06 -4.79 -8.86
N PRO A 65 -18.99 -5.39 -7.65
CA PRO A 65 -17.72 -5.73 -7.01
C PRO A 65 -16.95 -6.75 -7.84
N VAL A 66 -15.63 -6.59 -7.92
CA VAL A 66 -14.76 -7.57 -8.59
C VAL A 66 -14.04 -8.38 -7.53
N SER A 67 -14.38 -9.67 -7.45
CA SER A 67 -13.70 -10.60 -6.54
C SER A 67 -12.26 -10.83 -7.03
N PRO A 68 -11.25 -10.80 -6.14
CA PRO A 68 -9.87 -11.15 -6.50
C PRO A 68 -9.74 -12.57 -7.09
N ALA A 69 -10.62 -13.49 -6.70
CA ALA A 69 -10.63 -14.84 -7.27
C ALA A 69 -11.00 -14.84 -8.76
N ALA A 70 -11.82 -13.89 -9.21
CA ALA A 70 -12.24 -13.78 -10.61
C ALA A 70 -11.09 -13.37 -11.54
N THR A 71 -10.11 -12.62 -11.02
CA THR A 71 -8.96 -12.13 -11.79
C THR A 71 -7.82 -13.16 -11.89
N GLY A 72 -7.85 -14.22 -11.07
CA GLY A 72 -6.78 -15.23 -11.02
C GLY A 72 -5.47 -14.71 -10.41
N MET A 73 -5.51 -13.56 -9.74
CA MET A 73 -4.35 -12.89 -9.15
C MET A 73 -3.71 -13.74 -8.04
N MET A 74 -2.39 -13.97 -8.14
CA MET A 74 -1.61 -14.72 -7.13
C MET A 74 -0.27 -14.00 -6.84
N PRO A 75 0.10 -13.77 -5.56
CA PRO A 75 -0.72 -13.97 -4.36
C PRO A 75 -1.96 -13.07 -4.37
N PRO A 76 -3.02 -13.40 -3.61
CA PRO A 76 -4.17 -12.51 -3.47
C PRO A 76 -3.75 -11.12 -2.96
N PRO A 77 -4.50 -10.08 -3.29
CA PRO A 77 -4.23 -8.74 -2.77
C PRO A 77 -4.50 -8.68 -1.27
N ASP A 78 -3.95 -7.66 -0.61
CA ASP A 78 -4.28 -7.31 0.77
C ASP A 78 -5.81 -7.15 0.92
N GLU A 79 -6.39 -7.75 1.97
CA GLU A 79 -7.83 -7.79 2.21
C GLU A 79 -8.47 -6.40 2.40
N ARG A 80 -7.66 -5.40 2.75
CA ARG A 80 -8.10 -4.01 2.89
C ARG A 80 -8.41 -3.37 1.54
N ILE A 81 -7.91 -3.94 0.44
CA ILE A 81 -8.14 -3.44 -0.91
C ILE A 81 -9.51 -3.91 -1.39
N GLN A 82 -10.34 -2.94 -1.74
CA GLN A 82 -11.65 -3.16 -2.32
C GLN A 82 -11.64 -2.72 -3.79
N SER A 83 -12.43 -3.40 -4.63
CA SER A 83 -12.55 -3.02 -6.04
C SER A 83 -13.97 -3.20 -6.59
N VAL A 84 -14.41 -2.25 -7.42
CA VAL A 84 -15.73 -2.25 -8.05
C VAL A 84 -15.65 -1.62 -9.42
N ILE A 85 -16.42 -2.16 -10.37
CA ILE A 85 -16.70 -1.49 -11.64
C ILE A 85 -18.01 -0.72 -11.48
N GLN A 86 -17.99 0.58 -11.75
CA GLN A 86 -19.19 1.41 -11.73
C GLN A 86 -19.15 2.39 -12.91
N ASN A 87 -20.23 2.43 -13.69
CA ASN A 87 -20.35 3.24 -14.90
C ASN A 87 -19.16 3.03 -15.86
N GLY A 88 -18.68 1.78 -15.98
CA GLY A 88 -17.56 1.42 -16.84
C GLY A 88 -16.17 1.84 -16.35
N ARG A 89 -16.05 2.41 -15.15
CA ARG A 89 -14.77 2.76 -14.51
C ARG A 89 -14.44 1.78 -13.41
N LEU A 90 -13.16 1.44 -13.28
CA LEU A 90 -12.66 0.66 -12.17
C LEU A 90 -12.26 1.59 -11.03
N TRP A 91 -12.82 1.31 -9.88
CA TRP A 91 -12.48 1.92 -8.61
C TRP A 91 -11.74 0.89 -7.77
N VAL A 92 -10.54 1.22 -7.31
CA VAL A 92 -9.80 0.44 -6.33
C VAL A 92 -9.50 1.35 -5.15
N TRP A 93 -9.83 0.94 -3.93
CA TRP A 93 -9.66 1.80 -2.77
C TRP A 93 -9.26 1.05 -1.51
N VAL A 94 -8.72 1.82 -0.57
CA VAL A 94 -8.47 1.44 0.81
C VAL A 94 -9.00 2.54 1.73
N ALA A 95 -9.26 2.19 2.99
CA ALA A 95 -9.57 3.18 4.03
C ALA A 95 -8.38 4.14 4.25
N ASP A 96 -8.64 5.27 4.93
CA ASP A 96 -7.62 6.27 5.26
C ASP A 96 -6.43 5.63 5.98
N THR A 97 -5.36 5.40 5.23
CA THR A 97 -4.16 4.70 5.69
C THR A 97 -2.95 5.62 5.50
N PRO A 98 -2.30 6.06 6.60
CA PRO A 98 -1.20 7.01 6.53
C PRO A 98 -0.10 6.58 5.56
N GLY A 99 0.32 7.51 4.69
CA GLY A 99 1.42 7.30 3.73
C GLY A 99 1.04 6.56 2.45
N VAL A 100 -0.11 5.88 2.38
CA VAL A 100 -0.52 5.14 1.18
C VAL A 100 -0.82 6.06 0.02
N TYR A 101 -1.47 7.20 0.26
CA TYR A 101 -1.78 8.16 -0.81
C TYR A 101 -0.51 8.70 -1.48
N ALA A 102 0.49 9.08 -0.68
CA ALA A 102 1.78 9.53 -1.18
C ALA A 102 2.52 8.42 -1.94
N ALA A 103 2.51 7.19 -1.40
CA ALA A 103 3.13 6.04 -2.05
C ALA A 103 2.44 5.68 -3.39
N LEU A 104 1.10 5.65 -3.41
CA LEU A 104 0.30 5.36 -4.59
C LEU A 104 0.56 6.37 -5.70
N ARG A 105 0.57 7.68 -5.36
CA ARG A 105 0.87 8.74 -6.32
C ARG A 105 2.28 8.65 -6.89
N ASN A 106 3.27 8.31 -6.06
CA ASN A 106 4.65 8.14 -6.52
C ASN A 106 4.81 6.92 -7.44
N GLN A 107 4.03 5.87 -7.22
CA GLN A 107 4.08 4.63 -8.00
C GLN A 107 3.21 4.68 -9.26
N SER A 108 2.16 5.52 -9.30
CA SER A 108 1.32 5.72 -10.49
C SER A 108 2.02 6.66 -11.48
N THR A 109 2.71 6.11 -12.48
CA THR A 109 3.65 6.88 -13.31
C THR A 109 3.08 7.57 -14.54
N SER A 110 1.85 7.30 -15.01
CA SER A 110 1.42 7.94 -16.29
C SER A 110 -0.07 8.03 -16.64
N SER A 111 -0.98 7.20 -16.12
CA SER A 111 -2.37 7.17 -16.66
C SER A 111 -3.48 7.05 -15.61
N ALA A 112 -3.14 7.10 -14.32
CA ALA A 112 -4.08 6.77 -13.27
C ALA A 112 -4.17 7.84 -12.20
N LEU A 113 -5.38 8.08 -11.74
CA LEU A 113 -5.68 9.14 -10.80
C LEU A 113 -5.65 8.56 -9.39
N ALA A 114 -4.56 8.82 -8.67
CA ALA A 114 -4.54 8.71 -7.21
C ALA A 114 -5.32 9.88 -6.62
N LEU A 115 -6.43 9.56 -5.96
CA LEU A 115 -7.43 10.51 -5.46
C LEU A 115 -7.71 10.26 -3.98
N THR A 116 -8.33 11.23 -3.32
CA THR A 116 -8.85 11.07 -1.95
C THR A 116 -10.31 11.47 -1.89
N VAL A 117 -11.03 10.94 -0.92
CA VAL A 117 -12.39 11.37 -0.62
C VAL A 117 -12.35 12.44 0.46
N ALA A 118 -12.79 13.65 0.12
CA ALA A 118 -12.83 14.78 1.04
C ALA A 118 -14.12 15.59 0.89
N GLY A 119 -14.86 15.73 1.99
CA GLY A 119 -16.19 16.33 2.03
C GLY A 119 -17.21 15.53 1.21
N GLY A 120 -17.10 14.19 1.20
CA GLY A 120 -17.97 13.30 0.42
C GLY A 120 -17.78 13.40 -1.10
N ARG A 121 -16.68 14.00 -1.55
CA ARG A 121 -16.36 14.20 -2.98
C ARG A 121 -15.00 13.60 -3.30
N LEU A 122 -14.87 13.07 -4.51
CA LEU A 122 -13.60 12.54 -5.02
C LEU A 122 -12.72 13.70 -5.49
N ARG A 123 -11.54 13.86 -4.89
CA ARG A 123 -10.64 14.99 -5.14
C ARG A 123 -9.28 14.55 -5.65
N MET A 124 -8.76 15.34 -6.59
CA MET A 124 -7.38 15.29 -7.03
C MET A 124 -6.43 15.91 -6.00
N PHE A 125 -5.13 15.72 -6.21
CA PHE A 125 -4.09 16.25 -5.33
C PHE A 125 -4.13 17.77 -5.19
N ASP A 126 -4.50 18.48 -6.25
CA ASP A 126 -4.65 19.94 -6.28
C ASP A 126 -5.97 20.42 -5.65
N GLY A 127 -6.79 19.50 -5.14
CA GLY A 127 -8.10 19.79 -4.54
C GLY A 127 -9.24 19.86 -5.54
N THR A 128 -8.98 19.67 -6.84
CA THR A 128 -10.02 19.66 -7.88
C THR A 128 -10.98 18.51 -7.64
N ASP A 129 -12.27 18.81 -7.69
CA ASP A 129 -13.35 17.84 -7.57
C ASP A 129 -13.58 17.15 -8.93
N MET A 130 -13.55 15.81 -8.92
CA MET A 130 -13.78 15.00 -10.12
C MET A 130 -15.24 14.97 -10.56
N ASN A 131 -16.17 15.41 -9.70
CA ASN A 131 -17.61 15.39 -9.94
C ASN A 131 -18.14 14.00 -10.34
N LEU A 132 -17.57 12.95 -9.75
CA LEU A 132 -18.00 11.56 -9.93
C LEU A 132 -18.81 11.09 -8.72
N SER A 133 -19.84 10.28 -8.97
CA SER A 133 -20.57 9.59 -7.91
C SER A 133 -19.69 8.54 -7.26
N LEU A 134 -19.62 8.54 -5.93
CA LEU A 134 -18.84 7.56 -5.19
C LEU A 134 -19.58 6.20 -5.17
N PRO A 135 -18.87 5.08 -5.41
CA PRO A 135 -19.43 3.75 -5.18
C PRO A 135 -19.77 3.51 -3.71
N SER A 136 -20.72 2.60 -3.47
CA SER A 136 -21.03 2.13 -2.12
C SER A 136 -19.78 1.51 -1.47
N GLY A 137 -19.40 1.99 -0.29
CA GLY A 137 -18.21 1.53 0.44
C GLY A 137 -16.99 2.44 0.31
N VAL A 138 -17.01 3.41 -0.61
CA VAL A 138 -16.03 4.50 -0.65
C VAL A 138 -16.49 5.59 0.32
N THR A 139 -15.74 5.80 1.39
CA THR A 139 -16.08 6.72 2.49
C THR A 139 -15.08 7.86 2.61
N GLU A 140 -15.40 8.86 3.44
CA GLU A 140 -14.50 9.98 3.76
C GLU A 140 -13.09 9.48 4.16
N GLY A 141 -12.05 10.12 3.62
CA GLY A 141 -10.66 9.75 3.85
C GLY A 141 -10.17 8.56 3.01
N SER A 142 -11.05 7.87 2.27
CA SER A 142 -10.62 6.76 1.41
C SER A 142 -9.61 7.22 0.37
N ILE A 143 -8.61 6.36 0.15
CA ILE A 143 -7.58 6.56 -0.86
C ILE A 143 -7.99 5.74 -2.07
N VAL A 144 -8.17 6.41 -3.20
CA VAL A 144 -8.79 5.83 -4.39
C VAL A 144 -7.82 5.85 -5.55
N TYR A 145 -7.72 4.72 -6.24
CA TYR A 145 -7.16 4.60 -7.57
C TYR A 145 -8.30 4.43 -8.56
N LEU A 146 -8.38 5.33 -9.54
CA LEU A 146 -9.41 5.32 -10.57
C LEU A 146 -8.79 5.02 -11.95
N ASN A 147 -9.41 4.08 -12.68
CA ASN A 147 -9.05 3.69 -14.04
C ASN A 147 -10.27 3.67 -14.97
#